data_AF-A0A1H6PED8-F1
#
_entry.id   AF-A0A1H6PED8-F1
#
_cell.length_a   1.000
_cell.length_b   1.000
_cell.length_c   1.000
_cell.angle_alpha   90.00
_cell.angle_beta   90.00
_cell.angle_gamma   90.00
#
_symmetry.space_group_name_H-M   'P 1'
#
loop_
_entity.id
_entity.type
_entity.pdbx_description
1 polymer ?
#
loop_
_entity_poly.entity_id
_entity_poly.type
_entity_poly.pdbx_seq_one_letter_code
_entity_poly.pdbx_strand_id
1 'polypeptide(L)'
;MPTDRRIERHQLPYFLKVFNRFTDKPIGYLGNVSDKGLMLISQLPLLVNADFELQLKLPGPDDTIQFIDLNARCLWSHEEATPCYYDSGFVLHEPPEAYHKLVEALQHYFSFYPLEASA
;
A
#
# COMPACT_ATOMS: atom_id res chain seq x y z
N MET A 1 17.77 5.91 14.22
CA MET A 1 18.25 6.28 12.88
C MET A 1 17.07 6.09 11.94
N PRO A 2 16.47 7.15 11.37
CA PRO A 2 15.46 6.95 10.36
C PRO A 2 16.19 6.49 9.10
N THR A 3 15.93 5.26 8.66
CA THR A 3 16.50 4.72 7.44
C THR A 3 15.88 5.50 6.29
N ASP A 4 16.59 6.52 5.82
CA ASP A 4 16.21 7.43 4.74
C ASP A 4 16.32 6.73 3.37
N ARG A 5 15.72 5.54 3.27
CA ARG A 5 15.74 4.72 2.07
C ARG A 5 14.74 5.31 1.10
N ARG A 6 15.23 6.19 0.22
CA ARG A 6 14.49 6.64 -0.96
C ARG A 6 14.08 5.44 -1.80
N ILE A 7 12.78 5.36 -2.11
CA ILE A 7 12.24 4.34 -3.02
C ILE A 7 12.76 4.65 -4.42
N GLU A 8 13.43 3.68 -5.06
CA GLU A 8 13.80 3.83 -6.46
C GLU A 8 12.59 3.52 -7.37
N ARG A 9 12.53 4.15 -8.55
CA ARG A 9 11.37 4.00 -9.48
C ARG A 9 11.06 2.55 -9.83
N HIS A 10 12.09 1.73 -10.01
CA HIS A 10 11.94 0.31 -10.35
C HIS A 10 11.47 -0.53 -9.15
N GLN A 11 11.64 -0.02 -7.92
CA GLN A 11 11.19 -0.68 -6.69
C GLN A 11 9.74 -0.38 -6.36
N LEU A 12 9.21 0.77 -6.81
CA LEU A 12 7.85 1.22 -6.51
C LEU A 12 6.77 0.14 -6.65
N PRO A 13 6.74 -0.71 -7.70
CA PRO A 13 5.72 -1.76 -7.81
C PRO A 13 5.67 -2.72 -6.61
N TYR A 14 6.80 -2.98 -5.94
CA TYR A 14 6.84 -3.81 -4.74
C TYR A 14 6.20 -3.12 -3.54
N PHE A 15 6.37 -1.81 -3.41
CA PHE A 15 5.78 -1.01 -2.34
C PHE A 15 4.26 -0.85 -2.48
N LEU A 16 3.73 -1.01 -3.69
CA LEU A 16 2.30 -0.83 -3.97
C LEU A 16 1.51 -2.13 -3.91
N LYS A 17 2.14 -3.31 -3.99
CA LYS A 17 1.42 -4.58 -4.13
C LYS A 17 0.90 -5.11 -2.79
N VAL A 18 -0.38 -5.45 -2.74
CA VAL A 18 -1.08 -5.93 -1.54
C VAL A 18 -1.53 -7.37 -1.73
N PHE A 19 -1.31 -8.18 -0.69
CA PHE A 19 -1.59 -9.60 -0.67
C PHE A 19 -2.64 -9.93 0.38
N ASN A 20 -3.39 -11.01 0.15
CA ASN A 20 -4.20 -11.65 1.17
C ASN A 20 -3.26 -12.42 2.11
N ARG A 21 -3.23 -12.05 3.40
CA ARG A 21 -2.29 -12.62 4.38
C ARG A 21 -2.46 -14.14 4.56
N PHE A 22 -3.67 -14.66 4.43
CA PHE A 22 -3.94 -16.09 4.65
C PHE A 22 -3.59 -16.96 3.44
N THR A 23 -3.84 -16.47 2.23
CA THR A 23 -3.68 -17.26 0.99
C THR A 23 -2.41 -16.93 0.22
N ASP A 24 -1.72 -15.87 0.62
CA ASP A 24 -0.56 -15.29 -0.05
C ASP A 24 -0.81 -14.82 -1.49
N LYS A 25 -2.09 -14.75 -1.91
CA LYS A 25 -2.47 -14.33 -3.25
C LYS A 25 -2.55 -12.80 -3.35
N PRO A 26 -2.15 -12.21 -4.48
CA PRO A 26 -2.30 -10.77 -4.69
C PRO A 26 -3.79 -10.39 -4.69
N ILE A 27 -4.13 -9.33 -3.96
CA ILE A 27 -5.47 -8.73 -3.96
C ILE A 27 -5.54 -7.57 -4.94
N GLY A 28 -4.48 -6.76 -4.99
CA GLY A 28 -4.47 -5.53 -5.79
C GLY A 28 -3.25 -4.67 -5.49
N TYR A 29 -3.36 -3.39 -5.84
CA TYR A 29 -2.34 -2.38 -5.61
C TYR A 29 -2.88 -1.23 -4.78
N LEU A 30 -2.03 -0.60 -3.98
CA LEU A 30 -2.34 0.65 -3.31
C LEU A 30 -2.61 1.73 -4.37
N GLY A 31 -3.82 2.29 -4.36
CA GLY A 31 -4.18 3.49 -5.12
C GLY A 31 -4.04 4.76 -4.30
N ASN A 32 -4.28 4.69 -2.99
CA ASN A 32 -4.13 5.80 -2.05
C ASN A 32 -3.85 5.29 -0.63
N VAL A 33 -3.22 6.11 0.21
CA VAL A 33 -2.91 5.80 1.61
C VAL A 33 -3.11 7.03 2.50
N SER A 34 -3.51 6.80 3.74
CA SER A 34 -3.55 7.79 4.83
C SER A 34 -3.06 7.15 6.12
N ASP A 35 -3.03 7.90 7.22
CA ASP A 35 -2.70 7.38 8.55
C ASP A 35 -3.67 6.28 9.04
N LYS A 36 -4.93 6.36 8.64
CA LYS A 36 -6.02 5.51 9.14
C LYS A 36 -6.66 4.60 8.10
N GLY A 37 -6.21 4.64 6.85
CA GLY A 37 -6.90 3.98 5.76
C GLY A 37 -6.06 3.86 4.50
N LEU A 38 -6.58 3.06 3.57
CA LEU A 38 -5.98 2.89 2.26
C LEU A 38 -7.06 2.65 1.22
N MET A 39 -6.71 2.84 -0.04
CA MET A 39 -7.53 2.47 -1.18
C MET A 39 -6.77 1.42 -1.99
N LEU A 40 -7.46 0.33 -2.34
CA LEU A 40 -6.95 -0.70 -3.23
C LEU A 40 -7.60 -0.58 -4.60
N ILE A 41 -6.77 -0.77 -5.63
CA ILE A 41 -7.19 -1.01 -7.01
C ILE A 41 -7.07 -2.52 -7.25
N SER A 42 -8.18 -3.19 -7.55
CA SER A 42 -8.25 -4.64 -7.76
C SER A 42 -9.00 -5.02 -9.03
N GLN A 43 -8.75 -6.23 -9.56
CA GLN A 43 -9.48 -6.74 -10.74
C GLN A 43 -10.84 -7.35 -10.39
N LEU A 44 -11.07 -7.62 -9.10
CA LEU A 44 -12.29 -8.20 -8.58
C LEU A 44 -12.89 -7.25 -7.54
N PRO A 45 -14.23 -7.17 -7.45
CA PRO A 45 -14.89 -6.40 -6.40
C PRO A 45 -14.56 -6.98 -5.03
N LEU A 46 -14.37 -6.10 -4.04
CA LEU A 46 -14.11 -6.50 -2.66
C LEU A 46 -15.37 -6.33 -1.82
N LEU A 47 -15.63 -7.33 -0.97
CA LEU A 47 -16.85 -7.37 -0.16
C LEU A 47 -16.89 -6.20 0.83
N VAL A 48 -17.91 -5.34 0.71
CA VAL A 48 -18.13 -4.19 1.59
C VAL A 48 -18.60 -4.66 2.98
N ASN A 49 -18.18 -3.95 4.03
CA ASN A 49 -18.41 -4.25 5.45
C ASN A 49 -17.74 -5.55 5.95
N ALA A 50 -16.90 -6.18 5.14
CA ALA A 50 -16.07 -7.29 5.56
C ALA A 50 -14.70 -6.80 6.07
N ASP A 51 -14.15 -7.53 7.04
CA ASP A 51 -12.79 -7.36 7.52
C ASP A 51 -11.83 -8.24 6.69
N PHE A 52 -10.68 -7.67 6.35
CA PHE A 52 -9.64 -8.28 5.52
C PHE A 52 -8.31 -8.27 6.27
N GLU A 53 -7.59 -9.37 6.13
CA GLU A 53 -6.21 -9.52 6.57
C GLU A 53 -5.31 -9.29 5.35
N LEU A 54 -4.78 -8.08 5.26
CA LEU A 54 -3.92 -7.62 4.17
C LEU A 54 -2.45 -7.72 4.58
N GLN A 55 -1.57 -7.93 3.61
CA GLN A 55 -0.13 -7.94 3.82
C GLN A 55 0.58 -7.19 2.69
N LEU A 56 1.50 -6.30 3.06
CA LEU A 56 2.48 -5.71 2.14
C LEU A 56 3.82 -6.43 2.31
N LYS A 57 4.53 -6.60 1.19
CA LYS A 57 5.84 -7.25 1.15
C LYS A 57 6.86 -6.28 0.57
N LEU A 58 7.59 -5.61 1.46
CA LEU A 58 8.53 -4.56 1.10
C LEU A 58 9.96 -5.12 1.01
N PRO A 59 10.81 -4.59 0.10
CA PRO A 59 12.22 -4.94 0.07
C PRO A 59 12.94 -4.37 1.31
N GLY A 60 13.54 -5.25 2.11
CA GLY A 60 14.35 -4.92 3.28
C GLY A 60 15.83 -4.74 2.96
N PRO A 61 16.68 -4.50 3.97
CA PRO A 61 18.14 -4.58 3.85
C PRO A 61 18.60 -6.01 3.50
N ASP A 62 19.77 -6.15 2.87
CA ASP A 62 20.43 -7.44 2.63
C ASP A 62 19.55 -8.51 1.95
N ASP A 63 18.76 -8.09 0.95
CA ASP A 63 17.84 -8.96 0.17
C ASP A 63 16.74 -9.64 1.02
N THR A 64 16.47 -9.11 2.21
CA THR A 64 15.36 -9.57 3.06
C THR A 64 14.02 -9.00 2.60
N ILE A 65 12.92 -9.66 3.00
CA ILE A 65 11.56 -9.16 2.80
C ILE A 65 11.00 -8.71 4.15
N GLN A 66 10.54 -7.46 4.21
CA GLN A 66 9.80 -6.94 5.34
C GLN A 66 8.29 -7.10 5.09
N PHE A 67 7.59 -7.69 6.05
CA PHE A 67 6.14 -7.83 6.00
C PHE A 67 5.47 -6.73 6.83
N ILE A 68 4.40 -6.15 6.29
CA ILE A 68 3.50 -5.26 7.03
C ILE A 68 2.11 -5.89 6.97
N ASP A 69 1.68 -6.43 8.11
CA ASP A 69 0.34 -7.01 8.26
C ASP A 69 -0.65 -5.91 8.68
N LEU A 70 -1.81 -5.90 8.03
CA LEU A 70 -2.86 -4.89 8.23
C LEU A 70 -4.22 -5.59 8.39
N ASN A 71 -4.94 -5.25 9.45
CA ASN A 71 -6.36 -5.60 9.58
C ASN A 71 -7.22 -4.40 9.18
N ALA A 72 -8.08 -4.60 8.18
CA ALA A 72 -8.78 -3.51 7.50
C ALA A 72 -10.23 -3.87 7.19
N ARG A 73 -11.15 -2.92 7.38
CA ARG A 73 -12.55 -3.06 6.95
C ARG A 73 -12.79 -2.36 5.63
N CYS A 74 -13.35 -3.07 4.66
CA CYS A 74 -13.80 -2.46 3.40
C CYS A 74 -15.05 -1.61 3.65
N LEU A 75 -14.99 -0.33 3.32
CA LEU A 75 -16.11 0.62 3.49
C LEU A 75 -16.93 0.79 2.22
N TRP A 76 -16.30 0.63 1.06
CA TRP A 76 -16.94 0.78 -0.25
C TRP A 76 -16.10 0.06 -1.32
N SER A 77 -16.75 -0.33 -2.42
CA SER A 77 -16.11 -0.92 -3.60
C SER A 77 -16.88 -0.47 -4.85
N HIS A 78 -16.21 0.19 -5.78
CA HIS A 78 -16.80 0.77 -6.99
C HIS A 78 -16.02 0.33 -8.22
N GLU A 79 -16.72 -0.03 -9.29
CA GLU A 79 -16.08 -0.27 -10.59
C GLU A 79 -15.58 1.07 -11.15
N GLU A 80 -14.35 1.07 -11.68
CA GLU A 80 -13.80 2.22 -12.38
C GLU A 80 -14.49 2.45 -13.73
N ALA A 81 -14.26 3.63 -14.32
CA ALA A 81 -14.65 3.90 -15.71
C ALA A 81 -13.93 2.96 -16.71
N THR A 82 -12.78 2.40 -16.33
CA THR A 82 -12.09 1.36 -17.08
C THR A 82 -12.68 0.00 -16.70
N PRO A 83 -13.26 -0.76 -17.65
CA PRO A 83 -13.86 -2.05 -17.32
C PRO A 83 -12.86 -2.99 -16.63
N CYS A 84 -13.37 -3.81 -15.71
CA CYS A 84 -12.61 -4.85 -14.99
C CYS A 84 -11.67 -4.37 -13.87
N TYR A 85 -11.71 -3.09 -13.47
CA TYR A 85 -11.00 -2.60 -12.28
C TYR A 85 -11.98 -2.02 -11.26
N TYR A 86 -11.64 -2.19 -9.99
CA TYR A 86 -12.44 -1.73 -8.86
C TYR A 86 -11.56 -0.94 -7.90
N ASP A 87 -12.02 0.24 -7.52
CA ASP A 87 -11.51 0.97 -6.37
C ASP A 87 -12.24 0.50 -5.13
N SER A 88 -11.50 0.20 -4.06
CA SER A 88 -12.07 -0.19 -2.78
C SER A 88 -11.38 0.53 -1.63
N GLY A 89 -12.15 1.24 -0.81
CA GLY A 89 -11.63 2.00 0.32
C GLY A 89 -11.73 1.24 1.63
N PHE A 90 -10.67 1.32 2.43
CA PHE A 90 -10.52 0.60 3.67
C PHE A 90 -10.22 1.55 4.83
N VAL A 91 -10.82 1.25 5.99
CA VAL A 91 -10.36 1.76 7.29
C VAL A 91 -9.50 0.70 7.97
N LEU A 92 -8.40 1.13 8.58
CA LEU A 92 -7.49 0.28 9.34
C LEU A 92 -7.89 0.29 10.81
N HIS A 93 -7.90 -0.88 11.45
CA HIS A 93 -8.28 -0.97 12.87
C HIS A 93 -7.12 -0.53 13.79
N GLU A 94 -5.92 -1.07 13.58
CA GLU A 94 -4.72 -0.76 14.36
C GLU A 94 -3.47 -0.79 13.46
N PRO A 95 -3.22 0.26 12.66
CA PRO A 95 -2.08 0.27 11.75
C PRO A 95 -0.75 0.24 12.52
N PRO A 96 0.19 -0.67 12.18
CA PRO A 96 1.49 -0.74 12.84
C PRO A 96 2.37 0.46 12.47
N GLU A 97 3.42 0.73 13.27
CA GLU A 97 4.39 1.80 12.98
C GLU A 97 5.05 1.62 11.59
N ALA A 98 5.26 0.37 11.16
CA ALA A 98 5.79 0.07 9.84
C ALA A 98 4.91 0.59 8.70
N TYR A 99 3.59 0.62 8.89
CA TYR A 99 2.67 1.20 7.91
C TYR A 99 2.81 2.72 7.81
N HIS A 100 2.93 3.41 8.95
CA HIS A 100 3.15 4.85 8.97
C HIS A 100 4.46 5.23 8.26
N LYS A 101 5.53 4.46 8.48
CA LYS A 101 6.81 4.62 7.75
C LYS A 101 6.66 4.41 6.25
N LEU A 102 5.81 3.45 5.82
CA LEU A 102 5.49 3.27 4.42
C LEU A 102 4.74 4.49 3.85
N VAL A 103 3.76 5.03 4.57
CA VAL A 103 3.03 6.24 4.17
C VAL A 103 3.99 7.42 3.99
N GLU A 104 4.88 7.66 4.96
CA GLU A 104 5.92 8.70 4.88
C GLU A 104 6.85 8.47 3.67
N ALA A 105 7.31 7.23 3.43
CA ALA A 105 8.17 6.92 2.31
C ALA A 105 7.49 7.15 0.95
N LEU A 106 6.20 6.79 0.82
CA LEU A 106 5.41 7.05 -0.38
C LEU A 106 5.17 8.55 -0.58
N GLN A 107 4.84 9.30 0.48
CA GLN A 107 4.69 10.76 0.43
C GLN A 107 5.98 11.44 -0.03
N HIS A 108 7.13 11.03 0.52
CA HIS A 108 8.44 11.54 0.10
C HIS A 108 8.74 11.21 -1.37
N TYR A 109 8.42 9.99 -1.82
CA TYR A 109 8.64 9.57 -3.20
C TYR A 109 7.80 10.35 -4.22
N PHE A 110 6.54 10.63 -3.91
CA PHE A 110 5.63 11.37 -4.80
C PHE A 110 5.72 12.90 -4.65
N SER A 111 6.54 13.40 -3.71
CA SER A 111 6.78 14.82 -3.55
C SER A 111 7.71 15.37 -4.63
N PHE A 112 7.36 16.53 -5.19
CA PHE A 112 8.24 17.24 -6.13
C PHE A 112 9.21 18.12 -5.35
N TYR A 113 10.49 17.73 -5.30
CA TYR A 113 11.55 18.59 -4.78
C TYR A 113 12.06 19.53 -5.89
N PRO A 114 12.33 20.81 -5.61
CA PRO A 114 12.98 21.72 -6.55
C PRO A 114 14.34 21.16 -7.01
N LEU A 115 14.70 21.43 -8.27
CA LEU A 115 15.90 20.91 -8.96
C LEU A 115 17.26 21.20 -8.28
N GLU A 116 17.32 22.04 -7.24
CA GLU A 116 18.59 22.43 -6.59
C GLU A 116 19.17 21.36 -5.63
N ALA A 117 18.47 20.24 -5.42
CA ALA A 117 18.95 19.13 -4.58
C ALA A 117 19.52 17.94 -5.37
N SER A 118 19.99 18.18 -6.59
CA SER A 118 20.70 17.19 -7.40
C SER A 118 22.10 17.70 -7.77
N ALA A 119 22.96 17.84 -6.75
CA ALA A 119 24.40 17.91 -6.90
C ALA A 119 25.04 16.99 -5.85
#